data_AF-A0A3D1TGS1-F1
#
_entry.id   AF-A0A3D1TGS1-F1
#
_cell.length_a   1.000
_cell.length_b   1.000
_cell.length_c   1.000
_cell.angle_alpha   90.00
_cell.angle_beta   90.00
_cell.angle_gamma   90.00
#
_symmetry.space_group_name_H-M   'P 1'
#
loop_
_entity.id
_entity.type
_entity.pdbx_description
1 polymer ?
#
loop_
_entity_poly.entity_id
_entity_poly.type
_entity_poly.pdbx_seq_one_letter_code
_entity_poly.pdbx_strand_id
1 'polypeptide(L)'
;LASRGYTRIHLAASGWGTIPATFAAVLSEHVVKVSLKGAMESFAAIAESEDYDWPLSSFVPGVLGVLDLPDCYAALVQKGLQMVADV
;
A
#
# COMPACT_ATOMS: atom_id res chain seq x y z
N LEU A 1 2.28 -19.84 -3.83
CA LEU A 1 3.39 -19.83 -2.85
C LEU A 1 3.07 -20.74 -1.66
N ALA A 2 1.93 -20.54 -1.00
CA ALA A 2 1.48 -21.37 0.13
C ALA A 2 1.38 -22.88 -0.20
N SER A 3 0.84 -23.26 -1.37
CA SER A 3 0.79 -24.66 -1.82
C SER A 3 2.17 -25.32 -2.02
N ARG A 4 3.24 -24.53 -2.00
CA ARG A 4 4.63 -24.98 -2.04
C ARG A 4 5.35 -24.80 -0.69
N GLY A 5 4.62 -24.53 0.39
CA GLY A 5 5.16 -24.36 1.75
C GLY A 5 5.62 -22.94 2.10
N TYR A 6 5.57 -21.98 1.17
CA TYR A 6 6.00 -20.61 1.43
C TYR A 6 4.86 -19.77 2.01
N THR A 7 4.84 -19.63 3.34
CA THR A 7 3.78 -18.94 4.10
C THR A 7 4.25 -17.67 4.81
N ARG A 8 5.55 -17.34 4.73
CA ARG A 8 6.16 -16.14 5.29
C ARG A 8 6.74 -15.28 4.17
N ILE A 9 5.94 -14.34 3.68
CA ILE A 9 6.25 -13.48 2.54
C ILE A 9 6.66 -12.11 3.05
N HIS A 10 7.80 -11.62 2.56
CA HIS A 10 8.22 -10.23 2.72
C HIS A 10 7.92 -9.51 1.41
N LEU A 11 7.09 -8.47 1.47
CA LEU A 11 6.68 -7.70 0.30
C LEU A 11 7.41 -6.37 0.27
N ALA A 12 8.07 -6.07 -0.84
CA ALA A 12 8.74 -4.79 -1.07
C ALA A 12 8.20 -4.16 -2.35
N ALA A 13 7.94 -2.85 -2.32
CA ALA A 13 7.45 -2.08 -3.46
C ALA A 13 7.96 -0.64 -3.44
N SER A 14 7.99 -0.02 -4.62
CA SER A 14 8.48 1.35 -4.82
C SER A 14 7.55 2.13 -5.75
N GLY A 15 7.41 3.44 -5.51
CA GLY A 15 6.62 4.36 -6.33
C GLY A 15 5.18 3.88 -6.48
N TRP A 16 4.65 3.85 -7.70
CA TRP A 16 3.27 3.47 -7.95
C TRP A 16 2.90 2.04 -7.54
N GLY A 17 3.89 1.13 -7.50
CA GLY A 17 3.69 -0.25 -7.06
C GLY A 17 3.34 -0.38 -5.58
N THR A 18 3.51 0.68 -4.79
CA THR A 18 3.18 0.69 -3.36
C THR A 18 1.68 0.55 -3.09
N ILE A 19 0.82 1.02 -4.00
CA ILE A 19 -0.65 0.90 -3.85
C ILE A 19 -1.09 -0.56 -3.94
N PRO A 20 -0.84 -1.32 -5.04
CA PRO A 20 -1.22 -2.73 -5.09
C PRO A 20 -0.51 -3.56 -4.03
N ALA A 21 0.73 -3.22 -3.64
CA ALA A 21 1.43 -3.89 -2.55
C ALA A 21 0.75 -3.69 -1.20
N THR A 22 0.24 -2.48 -0.92
CA THR A 22 -0.51 -2.17 0.31
C THR A 22 -1.76 -3.04 0.39
N PHE A 23 -2.58 -3.09 -0.67
CA PHE A 23 -3.79 -3.92 -0.67
C PHE A 23 -3.47 -5.42 -0.60
N ALA A 24 -2.48 -5.90 -1.34
CA ALA A 24 -2.05 -7.29 -1.26
C ALA A 24 -1.59 -7.68 0.15
N ALA A 25 -0.87 -6.78 0.83
CA ALA A 25 -0.41 -7.00 2.19
C ALA A 25 -1.56 -6.98 3.21
N VAL A 26 -2.58 -6.13 3.04
CA VAL A 26 -3.76 -6.13 3.90
C VAL A 26 -4.52 -7.45 3.75
N LEU A 27 -4.78 -7.88 2.52
CA LEU A 27 -5.60 -9.06 2.20
C LEU A 27 -4.92 -10.41 2.47
N SER A 28 -3.59 -10.47 2.42
CA SER A 28 -2.84 -11.74 2.54
C SER A 28 -2.35 -11.99 3.95
N GLU A 29 -2.78 -13.10 4.56
CA GLU A 29 -2.26 -13.58 5.85
C GLU A 29 -0.80 -14.06 5.77
N HIS A 30 -0.31 -14.37 4.57
CA HIS A 30 1.05 -14.86 4.38
C HIS A 30 2.09 -13.74 4.32
N VAL A 31 1.67 -12.48 4.16
CA VAL A 31 2.59 -11.34 4.20
C VAL A 31 2.88 -10.99 5.65
N VAL A 32 4.15 -11.10 6.05
CA VAL A 32 4.61 -10.89 7.44
C VAL A 32 5.56 -9.71 7.60
N LYS A 33 6.01 -9.12 6.47
CA LYS A 33 6.82 -7.91 6.43
C LYS A 33 6.48 -7.09 5.19
N VAL A 34 6.36 -5.77 5.32
CA VAL A 34 6.08 -4.85 4.20
C VAL A 34 7.09 -3.70 4.18
N SER A 35 7.69 -3.43 3.03
CA SER A 35 8.58 -2.28 2.82
C SER A 35 8.09 -1.47 1.62
N LEU A 36 7.70 -0.23 1.84
CA LEU A 36 7.16 0.67 0.82
C LEU A 36 8.08 1.89 0.67
N LYS A 37 8.60 2.13 -0.54
CA LYS A 37 9.39 3.33 -0.86
C LYS A 37 8.58 4.28 -1.73
N GLY A 38 8.50 5.56 -1.38
CA GLY A 38 7.75 6.55 -2.16
C GLY A 38 6.26 6.21 -2.24
N ALA A 39 5.68 5.77 -1.13
CA ALA A 39 4.25 5.44 -1.06
C ALA A 39 3.40 6.70 -0.99
N MET A 40 2.22 6.67 -1.64
CA MET A 40 1.21 7.73 -1.49
C MET A 40 0.75 7.79 -0.03
N GLU A 41 0.71 8.98 0.55
CA GLU A 41 0.33 9.12 1.96
C GLU A 41 -1.17 8.90 2.17
N SER A 42 -2.01 9.42 1.28
CA SER A 42 -3.47 9.40 1.38
C SER A 42 -4.11 9.65 0.01
N PHE A 43 -5.18 8.93 -0.29
CA PHE A 43 -6.05 9.25 -1.42
C PHE A 43 -6.80 10.57 -1.21
N ALA A 44 -7.23 10.88 0.03
CA ALA A 44 -7.93 12.13 0.33
C ALA A 44 -7.03 13.34 0.08
N ALA A 45 -5.77 13.28 0.54
CA ALA A 45 -4.80 14.35 0.29
C ALA A 45 -4.58 14.60 -1.21
N ILE A 46 -4.57 13.56 -2.04
CA ILE A 46 -4.45 13.71 -3.50
C ILE A 46 -5.74 14.26 -4.11
N ALA A 47 -6.91 13.80 -3.64
CA ALA A 47 -8.20 14.29 -4.13
C ALA A 47 -8.44 15.78 -3.84
N GLU A 48 -7.82 16.30 -2.77
CA GLU A 48 -7.84 17.72 -2.39
C GLU A 48 -6.72 18.55 -3.06
N SER A 49 -5.79 17.90 -3.77
CA SER A 49 -4.69 18.59 -4.45
C SER A 49 -5.08 18.96 -5.89
N GLU A 50 -4.75 20.20 -6.30
CA GLU A 50 -4.90 20.63 -7.69
C GLU A 50 -3.88 19.97 -8.62
N ASP A 51 -2.65 19.77 -8.12
CA ASP A 51 -1.55 19.15 -8.84
C ASP A 51 -1.18 17.80 -8.20
N TYR A 52 -1.06 16.75 -9.02
CA TYR A 52 -0.59 15.43 -8.58
C TYR A 52 0.08 14.63 -9.71
N ASP A 53 1.14 13.89 -9.37
CA ASP A 53 1.94 13.10 -10.32
C ASP A 53 1.61 11.60 -10.30
N TRP A 54 0.44 11.24 -9.76
CA TRP A 54 -0.03 9.86 -9.72
C TRP A 54 -0.86 9.51 -10.96
N PRO A 55 -0.62 8.36 -11.62
CA PRO A 55 -1.37 7.99 -12.80
C PRO A 55 -2.83 7.71 -12.44
N LEU A 56 -3.77 7.99 -13.35
CA LEU A 56 -5.20 7.78 -13.10
C LEU A 56 -5.52 6.33 -12.69
N SER A 57 -4.76 5.36 -13.20
CA SER A 57 -4.88 3.94 -12.84
C SER A 57 -4.57 3.61 -11.36
N SER A 58 -3.98 4.55 -10.62
CA SER A 58 -3.72 4.41 -9.19
C SER A 58 -4.96 4.68 -8.32
N PHE A 59 -6.02 5.29 -8.87
CA PHE A 59 -7.21 5.64 -8.11
C PHE A 59 -8.30 4.58 -8.28
N VAL A 60 -8.73 4.03 -7.15
CA VAL A 60 -9.82 3.05 -7.10
C VAL A 60 -11.15 3.80 -6.98
N PRO A 61 -12.10 3.63 -7.93
CA PRO A 61 -13.37 4.35 -7.89
C PRO A 61 -14.13 4.13 -6.57
N GLY A 62 -14.52 5.23 -5.93
CA GLY A 62 -15.30 5.21 -4.69
C GLY A 62 -14.54 4.79 -3.43
N VAL A 63 -13.21 4.62 -3.50
CA VAL A 63 -12.41 4.11 -2.36
C VAL A 63 -12.58 4.93 -1.09
N LEU A 64 -12.60 6.27 -1.19
CA LEU A 64 -12.78 7.18 -0.06
C LEU A 64 -14.15 7.06 0.64
N GLY A 65 -15.14 6.43 0.01
CA GLY A 65 -16.40 6.08 0.67
C GLY A 65 -16.29 4.86 1.61
N VAL A 66 -15.15 4.16 1.59
CA VAL A 66 -14.92 2.92 2.34
C VAL A 66 -13.66 3.00 3.21
N LEU A 67 -12.55 3.53 2.68
CA LEU A 67 -11.26 3.63 3.36
C LEU A 67 -10.34 4.68 2.73
N ASP A 68 -9.26 5.00 3.44
CA ASP A 68 -8.08 5.67 2.89
C ASP A 68 -6.79 4.82 3.11
N LEU A 69 -5.68 5.17 2.45
CA LEU A 69 -4.39 4.50 2.62
C LEU A 69 -3.86 4.52 4.07
N PRO A 70 -4.03 5.59 4.87
CA PRO A 70 -3.66 5.56 6.29
C PRO A 70 -4.34 4.44 7.09
N ASP A 71 -5.59 4.10 6.77
CA ASP A 71 -6.29 2.97 7.40
C ASP A 71 -5.58 1.64 7.08
N CYS A 72 -5.16 1.48 5.82
CA CYS A 72 -4.39 0.33 5.39
C CYS A 72 -3.03 0.28 6.10
N TYR A 73 -2.32 1.41 6.18
CA TYR A 73 -1.01 1.48 6.83
C TYR A 73 -1.10 1.14 8.32
N ALA A 74 -2.13 1.63 9.01
CA ALA A 74 -2.40 1.27 10.40
C ALA A 74 -2.58 -0.24 10.57
N ALA A 75 -3.35 -0.88 9.68
CA ALA A 75 -3.53 -2.34 9.68
C ALA A 75 -2.23 -3.12 9.40
N LEU A 76 -1.27 -2.52 8.69
CA LEU A 76 0.00 -3.13 8.32
C LEU A 76 1.12 -2.94 9.37
N VAL A 77 0.94 -2.09 10.39
CA VAL A 77 1.93 -1.93 11.47
C VAL A 77 2.28 -3.27 12.13
N GLN A 78 1.26 -4.09 12.42
CA GLN A 78 1.44 -5.43 12.99
C GLN A 78 2.20 -6.40 12.05
N LYS A 79 2.25 -6.09 10.76
CA LYS A 79 2.99 -6.84 9.72
C LYS A 79 4.35 -6.19 9.44
N GLY A 80 4.93 -5.45 10.38
CA GLY A 80 6.28 -4.89 10.25
C GLY A 80 6.44 -3.91 9.10
N LEU A 81 5.45 -3.03 8.90
CA LEU A 81 5.49 -1.97 7.89
C LEU A 81 6.72 -1.07 8.07
N GLN A 82 7.44 -0.85 6.97
CA GLN A 82 8.50 0.14 6.86
C GLN A 82 8.21 1.04 5.66
N MET A 83 8.07 2.34 5.91
CA MET A 83 7.90 3.34 4.85
C MET A 83 9.17 4.17 4.73
N VAL A 84 9.61 4.40 3.51
CA VAL A 84 10.81 5.18 3.17
C VAL A 84 10.42 6.23 2.14
N ALA A 85 10.85 7.48 2.35
CA ALA A 85 10.65 8.53 1.36
C ALA A 85 11.36 8.21 0.04
N ASP A 86 10.91 8.82 -1.06
CA ASP A 86 11.69 8.80 -2.30
C ASP A 86 12.90 9.76 -2.19
N VAL A 87 13.92 9.54 -3.02
CA VAL A 87 15.17 10.33 -3.02
C VAL A 87 15.15 11.33 -4.16
#